data_AF-A0A3S3PJ15-F1
#
_entry.id   AF-A0A3S3PJ15-F1
#
_cell.length_a   1.000
_cell.length_b   1.000
_cell.length_c   1.000
_cell.angle_alpha   90.00
_cell.angle_beta   90.00
_cell.angle_gamma   90.00
#
_symmetry.space_group_name_H-M   'P 1'
#
loop_
_entity.id
_entity.type
_entity.pdbx_description
1 polymer ?
#
loop_
_entity_poly.entity_id
_entity_poly.type
_entity_poly.pdbx_seq_one_letter_code
_entity_poly.pdbx_strand_id
1 'polypeptide(L)' 'IQIVHKIPPDCFPKRVEFCRRILLEIEKDESFLKRIWFSDESHFHLDGFVNKQIYRIWGTEKPSIFLQKSSHAKK' A
#
# COMPACT_ATOMS: atom_id res chain seq x y z
N ILE A 1 17.04 2.43 4.38
CA ILE A 1 15.98 2.28 5.40
C ILE A 1 14.65 2.61 4.75
N GLN A 2 13.70 1.69 4.72
CA GLN A 2 12.37 1.96 4.15
C GLN A 2 11.46 2.61 5.20
N ILE A 3 10.84 3.76 4.89
CA ILE A 3 9.81 4.32 5.77
C ILE A 3 8.48 3.64 5.43
N VAL A 4 7.85 3.04 6.43
CA VAL A 4 6.57 2.35 6.27
C VAL A 4 5.52 2.97 7.18
N HIS A 5 4.26 2.90 6.75
CA HIS A 5 3.17 3.36 7.59
C HIS A 5 3.00 2.43 8.80
N LYS A 6 2.73 3.01 9.97
CA LYS A 6 2.35 2.23 11.16
C LYS A 6 0.98 1.61 10.93
N ILE A 7 0.91 0.28 10.84
CA ILE A 7 -0.33 -0.45 10.59
C ILE A 7 -1.04 -0.71 11.93
N PRO A 8 -2.31 -0.29 12.10
CA PRO A 8 -3.10 -0.66 13.26
C PRO A 8 -3.29 -2.18 13.36
N PRO A 9 -3.34 -2.78 14.56
CA PRO A 9 -3.49 -4.23 14.73
C PRO A 9 -4.74 -4.78 14.01
N ASP A 10 -5.86 -4.04 14.07
CA ASP A 10 -7.13 -4.42 13.44
C ASP A 10 -7.09 -4.40 11.90
N CYS A 11 -6.08 -3.76 11.30
CA CYS A 11 -5.93 -3.75 9.84
C CYS A 11 -5.39 -5.08 9.31
N PHE A 12 -4.65 -5.86 10.12
CA PHE A 12 -4.05 -7.10 9.64
C PHE A 12 -5.11 -8.16 9.28
N PRO A 13 -6.08 -8.48 10.16
CA PRO A 13 -7.17 -9.41 9.82
C PRO A 13 -7.97 -8.94 8.60
N LYS A 14 -8.27 -7.64 8.50
CA LYS A 14 -9.02 -7.06 7.36
C LYS A 14 -8.29 -7.23 6.03
N ARG A 15 -6.96 -7.08 6.02
CA ARG A 15 -6.14 -7.29 4.82
C ARG A 15 -6.13 -8.75 4.38
N VAL A 16 -5.98 -9.67 5.32
CA VAL A 16 -6.01 -11.12 5.02
C VAL A 16 -7.37 -11.51 4.44
N GLU A 17 -8.45 -11.03 5.05
CA GLU A 17 -9.82 -11.30 4.58
C GLU A 17 -10.06 -10.74 3.18
N PHE A 18 -9.63 -9.50 2.93
CA PHE A 18 -9.68 -8.91 1.58
C PHE A 18 -8.94 -9.76 0.56
N CYS A 19 -7.70 -10.17 0.86
CA CYS A 19 -6.90 -11.00 -0.05
C CYS A 19 -7.60 -12.33 -0.37
N ARG A 20 -8.15 -13.02 0.64
CA ARG A 20 -8.89 -14.28 0.42
C ARG A 20 -10.09 -14.08 -0.50
N ARG A 21 -10.87 -13.03 -0.25
CA ARG A 21 -12.04 -12.71 -1.08
C ARG A 21 -11.66 -12.43 -2.53
N ILE A 22 -10.66 -11.57 -2.75
CA ILE A 22 -10.22 -11.23 -4.10
C ILE A 22 -9.65 -12.45 -4.84
N LEU A 23 -8.91 -13.32 -4.16
CA LEU A 23 -8.41 -14.57 -4.75
C LEU A 23 -9.56 -15.46 -5.24
N LEU A 24 -10.60 -15.64 -4.41
CA LEU A 24 -11.78 -16.42 -4.81
C LEU A 24 -12.51 -15.83 -6.02
N GLU A 25 -12.59 -14.51 -6.13
CA GLU A 25 -13.23 -13.86 -7.29
C GLU A 25 -12.39 -14.01 -8.56
N ILE A 26 -11.07 -13.99 -8.45
CA ILE A 26 -10.16 -14.25 -9.57
C ILE A 26 -10.26 -15.71 -10.03
N GLU A 27 -10.35 -16.67 -9.10
CA GLU A 27 -10.48 -18.11 -9.41
C GLU A 27 -11.83 -18.43 -10.08
N LYS A 28 -12.90 -17.71 -9.72
CA LYS A 28 -14.22 -17.88 -10.34
C LYS A 28 -14.29 -17.28 -11.74
N ASP A 29 -13.59 -16.17 -11.98
CA ASP A 29 -13.62 -15.45 -13.25
C ASP A 29 -12.26 -14.81 -13.57
N GLU A 30 -11.56 -15.40 -14.53
CA GLU A 30 -10.25 -14.92 -15.00
C GLU A 30 -10.29 -13.48 -15.55
N SER A 31 -11.46 -12.97 -15.94
CA SER A 31 -11.65 -11.60 -16.42
C SER A 31 -12.02 -10.61 -15.32
N PHE A 32 -12.17 -11.05 -14.06
CA PHE A 32 -12.51 -10.20 -12.92
C PHE A 32 -11.58 -8.99 -12.80
N LEU A 33 -10.27 -9.22 -12.86
CA LEU A 33 -9.28 -8.14 -12.76
C LEU A 33 -9.38 -7.12 -13.89
N LYS A 34 -9.79 -7.55 -15.09
CA LYS A 34 -9.92 -6.66 -16.27
C LYS A 34 -11.09 -5.69 -16.12
N ARG A 35 -12.02 -5.95 -15.20
CA ARG A 35 -13.19 -5.09 -14.93
C ARG A 35 -12.96 -4.12 -13.78
N ILE A 36 -11.82 -4.22 -13.07
CA ILE A 36 -11.51 -3.33 -11.97
C ILE A 36 -10.71 -2.14 -12.48
N TRP A 37 -11.20 -0.94 -12.17
CA TRP A 37 -10.52 0.32 -12.44
C TRP A 37 -10.02 0.88 -11.11
N PHE A 38 -8.71 0.95 -10.96
CA PHE A 38 -8.09 1.56 -9.78
C PHE A 38 -7.95 3.06 -9.99
N SER A 39 -8.25 3.84 -8.97
CA SER A 39 -8.00 5.28 -8.92
C SER A 39 -7.40 5.64 -7.57
N ASP A 40 -6.62 6.71 -7.54
CA ASP A 40 -6.02 7.26 -6.33
C ASP A 40 -5.81 8.77 -6.52
N GLU A 41 -5.67 9.49 -5.42
CA GLU A 41 -5.33 10.91 -5.42
C GLU A 41 -3.85 11.10 -5.09
N SER A 42 -3.19 12.02 -5.78
CA SER A 42 -1.80 12.37 -5.47
C SER A 42 -1.60 13.88 -5.46
N HIS A 43 -0.80 14.34 -4.50
CA HIS A 43 -0.40 15.73 -4.39
C HIS A 43 0.98 15.92 -5.02
N PHE A 44 1.08 16.90 -5.92
CA PHE A 44 2.33 17.32 -6.53
C PHE A 44 2.68 18.72 -6.04
N HIS A 45 3.95 18.91 -5.66
CA HIS A 45 4.46 20.22 -5.29
C HIS A 45 5.27 20.80 -6.46
N LEU A 46 5.05 22.08 -6.77
CA LEU A 46 5.73 22.78 -7.87
C LEU A 46 7.17 23.16 -7.55
N ASP A 47 7.58 23.04 -6.28
CA ASP A 47 8.92 23.33 -5.77
C ASP A 47 9.89 22.13 -5.86
N GLY A 48 9.44 21.02 -6.46
CA GLY A 48 10.22 19.78 -6.56
C GLY A 48 10.22 18.96 -5.28
N PHE A 49 9.39 19.28 -4.28
CA PHE A 49 9.25 18.46 -3.09
C PHE A 49 8.63 17.10 -3.44
N VAL A 50 9.42 16.03 -3.23
CA VAL A 50 8.96 14.65 -3.41
C VAL A 50 8.58 14.05 -2.06
N ASN A 51 7.37 13.50 -1.97
CA ASN A 51 6.93 12.81 -0.77
C ASN A 51 7.78 11.54 -0.53
N LYS A 52 8.63 11.57 0.51
CA LYS A 52 9.52 10.47 0.91
C LYS A 52 8.77 9.18 1.29
N GLN A 53 7.45 9.22 1.50
CA GLN A 53 6.62 8.05 1.77
C GLN A 53 6.30 7.23 0.50
N ILE A 54 6.43 7.82 -0.69
CA ILE A 54 6.16 7.15 -1.98
C ILE A 54 7.41 6.38 -2.46
N TYR A 55 8.58 6.62 -1.87
CA TYR A 55 9.81 5.87 -2.17
C TYR A 55 9.73 4.45 -1.60
N ARG A 56 9.41 3.49 -2.46
CA ARG A 56 9.44 2.07 -2.15
C ARG A 56 10.62 1.41 -2.86
N ILE A 57 11.49 0.78 -2.08
CA ILE A 57 12.55 -0.08 -2.60
C ILE A 57 11.89 -1.41 -2.94
N TRP A 58 11.88 -1.77 -4.22
CA TRP A 58 11.43 -3.08 -4.67
C TRP A 58 12.61 -4.06 -4.61
N GLY A 59 12.35 -5.25 -4.10
CA GLY A 59 13.33 -6.32 -3.98
C GLY A 59 12.63 -7.66 -3.78
N THR A 60 13.35 -8.76 -4.05
CA THR A 60 12.86 -10.13 -3.82
C THR A 60 12.71 -10.44 -2.34
N GLU A 61 13.43 -9.71 -1.47
CA GLU A 61 13.40 -9.87 -0.02
C GLU A 61 12.86 -8.62 0.68
N LYS A 62 12.26 -8.84 1.85
CA LYS A 62 11.82 -7.74 2.72
C LYS A 62 13.06 -6.97 3.19
N PRO A 63 13.08 -5.62 3.09
CA PRO A 63 14.22 -4.86 3.55
C PRO A 63 14.47 -5.09 5.03
N SER A 64 15.73 -5.39 5.36
CA SER A 64 16.17 -5.71 6.72
C SER A 64 15.98 -4.56 7.70
N ILE A 65 15.88 -3.32 7.20
CA ILE A 65 15.72 -2.11 8.01
C ILE A 65 14.57 -1.25 7.48
N PHE A 66 13.52 -1.13 8.28
CA PHE A 66 12.40 -0.23 8.03
C PHE A 66 12.07 0.61 9.26
N LEU A 67 11.60 1.84 9.04
CA LEU A 67 11.15 2.77 10.06
C LEU A 67 9.63 2.94 9.95
N GLN A 68 8.89 2.59 11.00
CA GLN A 68 7.44 2.85 11.06
C GLN A 68 7.17 4.29 11.50
N LYS A 69 6.36 5.03 10.72
CA LYS A 69 5.92 6.39 11.06
C LYS A 69 4.40 6.51 10.91
N SER A 70 3.75 7.30 11.77
CA SER A 70 2.35 7.69 11.56
C SER A 70 2.26 8.64 10.36
N SER A 71 1.27 8.43 9.47
CA SER A 71 1.05 9.33 8.32
C SER A 71 0.61 10.73 8.77
N HIS A 72 -0.09 10.82 9.90
CA HIS A 72 -0.59 12.09 10.38
C HIS A 72 0.55 12.91 11.00
N ALA A 73 0.88 14.02 10.35
CA ALA A 73 1.48 15.15 11.04
C ALA A 73 0.51 15.56 12.17
N LYS A 74 1.01 15.70 13.39
CA LYS A 74 0.28 16.51 14.37
C LYS A 74 0.20 17.91 13.76
N LYS A 75 -1.02 18.43 13.61
CA LYS A 75 -1.24 19.86 13.38
C LYS A 75 -0.53 20.65 14.47
#